data_AF-A0A4Z2BU18-F1
#
_entry.id   AF-A0A4Z2BU18-F1
#
_cell.length_a   1.000
_cell.length_b   1.000
_cell.length_c   1.000
_cell.angle_alpha   90.00
_cell.angle_beta   90.00
_cell.angle_gamma   90.00
#
_symmetry.space_group_name_H-M   'P 1'
#
loop_
_entity.id
_entity.type
_entity.pdbx_description
1 polymer ?
#
loop_
_entity_poly.entity_id
_entity_poly.type
_entity_poly.pdbx_seq_one_letter_code
_entity_poly.pdbx_strand_id
1 'polypeptide(L)'
;MQHIPKKVVDAWVQMGKRLDPKKLIPALMNYSQMGSSQQINETIRYIEFCVYEMTVTEEAIHNYLLSLYARYKPDSLLWYLEQAGTQASEIHYDLKYALRLCSEHGYLQACVLVYRIMELYEEAVDLALQVDVDLAKSCADLPEDDEELQKKLWLKIARHVVQEEKDVKKAMNCLSSCNLLKIEDILPFFPDFVTIDHFKEAICSSLEEYNQHIDELKQEMEEATESAKRIRQDIQEMRNKYGVVDSQEKCASCDFPLLSRPFYLFLCGHMFHSDCLFQEVTPQLSSYKQTRLEELQRKLAATAQTSKSRHRPAPKEEGDTSSIGKGSAVTSREQIKSDIDDIVASECVYCGELMIKSIDKPFIDPEKFEEEKSSWL
;
A
#
# COMPACT_ATOMS: atom_id res chain seq x y z
N MET A 1 -5.15 1.94 60.81
CA MET A 1 -4.49 0.74 60.25
C MET A 1 -3.73 -0.10 61.27
N GLN A 2 -2.97 0.48 62.22
CA GLN A 2 -2.17 -0.30 63.18
C GLN A 2 -2.96 -1.20 64.16
N HIS A 3 -4.17 -0.81 64.59
CA HIS A 3 -4.94 -1.57 65.60
C HIS A 3 -6.29 -2.14 65.11
N ILE A 4 -6.96 -1.50 64.14
CA ILE A 4 -8.23 -1.99 63.57
C ILE A 4 -8.26 -1.71 62.05
N PRO A 5 -7.67 -2.58 61.22
CA PRO A 5 -7.59 -2.34 59.77
C PRO A 5 -8.95 -2.41 59.08
N LYS A 6 -9.80 -3.39 59.40
CA LYS A 6 -11.10 -3.62 58.74
C LYS A 6 -12.06 -2.42 58.84
N LYS A 7 -12.35 -1.98 60.06
CA LYS A 7 -13.29 -0.86 60.29
C LYS A 7 -12.81 0.46 59.70
N VAL A 8 -11.49 0.64 59.61
CA VAL A 8 -10.89 1.86 59.03
C VAL A 8 -11.02 1.84 57.51
N VAL A 9 -10.75 0.70 56.87
CA VAL A 9 -10.95 0.54 55.43
C VAL A 9 -12.43 0.65 55.07
N ASP A 10 -13.34 0.03 55.83
CA ASP A 10 -14.79 0.17 55.60
C ASP A 10 -15.26 1.63 55.72
N ALA A 11 -14.68 2.41 56.66
CA ALA A 11 -14.94 3.84 56.77
C ALA A 11 -14.37 4.65 55.59
N TRP A 12 -13.18 4.29 55.08
CA TRP A 12 -12.59 4.94 53.92
C TRP A 12 -13.35 4.64 52.63
N VAL A 13 -13.84 3.41 52.47
CA VAL A 13 -14.74 3.00 51.39
C VAL A 13 -16.04 3.83 51.42
N GLN A 14 -16.64 4.03 52.60
CA GLN A 14 -17.83 4.89 52.75
C GLN A 14 -17.56 6.38 52.49
N MET A 15 -16.35 6.86 52.73
CA MET A 15 -15.96 8.26 52.50
C MET A 15 -15.63 8.57 51.03
N GLY A 16 -15.40 7.55 50.19
CA GLY A 16 -15.31 7.63 48.73
C GLY A 16 -14.48 8.81 48.20
N LYS A 17 -15.14 9.72 47.47
CA LYS A 17 -14.55 10.88 46.76
C LYS A 17 -13.99 12.00 47.65
N ARG A 18 -14.08 11.90 48.98
CA ARG A 18 -13.57 12.94 49.89
C ARG A 18 -12.12 12.73 50.33
N LEU A 19 -11.54 11.59 50.01
CA LEU A 19 -10.16 11.24 50.36
C LEU A 19 -9.33 11.21 49.09
N ASP A 20 -8.23 11.97 49.06
CA ASP A 20 -7.23 11.90 47.99
C ASP A 20 -6.38 10.63 48.18
N PRO A 21 -6.52 9.61 47.32
CA PRO A 21 -5.77 8.35 47.51
C PRO A 21 -4.25 8.56 47.42
N LYS A 22 -3.79 9.57 46.65
CA LYS A 22 -2.38 9.94 46.50
C LYS A 22 -1.67 10.23 47.83
N LYS A 23 -2.35 10.93 48.75
CA LYS A 23 -1.78 11.31 50.05
C LYS A 23 -1.71 10.13 51.02
N LEU A 24 -2.46 9.06 50.74
CA LEU A 24 -2.50 7.85 51.55
C LEU A 24 -1.45 6.83 51.10
N ILE A 25 -0.91 6.91 49.87
CA ILE A 25 0.10 5.97 49.35
C ILE A 25 1.33 5.86 50.26
N PRO A 26 2.00 6.95 50.70
CA PRO A 26 3.21 6.81 51.54
C PRO A 26 2.92 6.16 52.89
N ALA A 27 1.74 6.45 53.46
CA ALA A 27 1.30 5.85 54.71
C ALA A 27 0.99 4.36 54.52
N LEU A 28 0.22 4.01 53.49
CA LEU A 28 -0.14 2.64 53.13
C LEU A 28 1.09 1.79 52.78
N MET A 29 2.09 2.37 52.10
CA MET A 29 3.33 1.70 51.72
C MET A 29 4.20 1.38 52.95
N ASN A 30 4.25 2.31 53.92
CA ASN A 30 4.92 2.04 55.20
C ASN A 30 4.21 0.94 55.99
N TYR A 31 2.86 0.90 55.94
CA TYR A 31 2.07 -0.14 56.60
C TYR A 31 2.12 -1.50 55.88
N SER A 32 2.27 -1.55 54.57
CA SER A 32 2.38 -2.82 53.81
C SER A 32 3.77 -3.45 53.90
N GLN A 33 4.81 -2.67 54.23
CA GLN A 33 6.16 -3.16 54.50
C GLN A 33 6.37 -3.65 55.93
N MET A 34 5.67 -3.06 56.90
CA MET A 34 5.85 -3.36 58.33
C MET A 34 4.67 -4.12 58.99
N GLY A 35 3.58 -4.34 58.25
CA GLY A 35 2.31 -4.84 58.79
C GLY A 35 2.06 -6.33 58.61
N SER A 36 1.08 -6.86 59.34
CA SER A 36 0.61 -8.25 59.25
C SER A 36 -0.15 -8.52 57.94
N SER A 37 -0.23 -9.78 57.48
CA SER A 37 -0.97 -10.19 56.26
C SER A 37 -2.41 -9.66 56.19
N GLN A 38 -3.05 -9.46 57.34
CA GLN A 38 -4.39 -8.88 57.43
C GLN A 38 -4.44 -7.40 57.05
N GLN A 39 -3.42 -6.61 57.38
CA GLN A 39 -3.35 -5.19 57.00
C GLN A 39 -3.08 -5.04 55.50
N ILE A 40 -2.30 -5.96 54.93
CA ILE A 40 -1.98 -6.02 53.50
C ILE A 40 -3.24 -6.35 52.69
N ASN A 41 -4.02 -7.37 53.10
CA ASN A 41 -5.26 -7.74 52.41
C ASN A 41 -6.32 -6.62 52.46
N GLU A 42 -6.47 -5.92 53.58
CA GLU A 42 -7.40 -4.79 53.65
C GLU A 42 -6.88 -3.57 52.87
N THR A 43 -5.56 -3.41 52.74
CA THR A 43 -4.95 -2.39 51.86
C THR A 43 -5.24 -2.70 50.38
N ILE A 44 -5.09 -3.96 49.97
CA ILE A 44 -5.46 -4.42 48.61
C ILE A 44 -6.94 -4.13 48.35
N ARG A 45 -7.83 -4.51 49.28
CA ARG A 45 -9.28 -4.28 49.16
C ARG A 45 -9.64 -2.79 48.98
N TYR A 46 -8.97 -1.90 49.71
CA TYR A 46 -9.17 -0.46 49.55
C TYR A 46 -8.71 0.04 48.17
N ILE A 47 -7.58 -0.45 47.68
CA ILE A 47 -7.02 -0.03 46.38
C ILE A 47 -7.82 -0.64 45.23
N GLU A 48 -8.30 -1.88 45.35
CA GLU A 48 -9.26 -2.51 44.43
C GLU A 48 -10.53 -1.64 44.32
N PHE A 49 -11.08 -1.17 45.44
CA PHE A 49 -12.21 -0.23 45.44
C PHE A 49 -11.87 1.09 44.73
N CYS A 50 -10.66 1.63 44.95
CA CYS A 50 -10.19 2.83 44.25
C CYS A 50 -10.06 2.63 42.73
N VAL A 51 -9.69 1.43 42.28
CA VAL A 51 -9.49 1.12 40.86
C VAL A 51 -10.81 0.77 40.18
N TYR A 52 -11.63 -0.12 40.76
CA TYR A 52 -12.85 -0.63 40.11
C TYR A 52 -14.09 0.25 40.34
N GLU A 53 -14.32 0.77 41.54
CA GLU A 53 -15.54 1.53 41.84
C GLU A 53 -15.36 3.04 41.65
N MET A 54 -14.15 3.54 41.90
CA MET A 54 -13.84 4.97 41.79
C MET A 54 -13.17 5.34 40.47
N THR A 55 -12.82 4.35 39.64
CA THR A 55 -12.17 4.49 38.32
C THR A 55 -11.05 5.52 38.32
N VAL A 56 -10.20 5.49 39.34
CA VAL A 56 -9.13 6.48 39.46
C VAL A 56 -8.04 6.13 38.46
N THR A 57 -7.77 7.00 37.49
CA THR A 57 -6.83 6.79 36.37
C THR A 57 -5.37 7.10 36.72
N GLU A 58 -5.03 7.15 38.01
CA GLU A 58 -3.75 7.66 38.48
C GLU A 58 -2.68 6.57 38.52
N GLU A 59 -1.61 6.75 37.74
CA GLU A 59 -0.53 5.77 37.58
C GLU A 59 0.07 5.25 38.89
N ALA A 60 0.24 6.13 39.87
CA ALA A 60 0.81 5.75 41.16
C ALA A 60 -0.04 4.72 41.93
N ILE A 61 -1.37 4.76 41.77
CA ILE A 61 -2.29 3.84 42.45
C ILE A 61 -2.24 2.47 41.78
N HIS A 62 -2.26 2.44 40.45
CA HIS A 62 -2.15 1.20 39.71
C HIS A 62 -0.77 0.54 39.86
N ASN A 63 0.32 1.32 39.82
CA ASN A 63 1.68 0.82 40.11
C ASN A 63 1.79 0.25 41.53
N TYR A 64 1.14 0.89 42.51
CA TYR A 64 1.12 0.38 43.88
C TYR A 64 0.27 -0.89 43.98
N LEU A 65 -0.89 -0.97 43.33
CA LEU A 65 -1.70 -2.18 43.25
C LEU A 65 -0.92 -3.34 42.64
N LEU A 66 -0.20 -3.07 41.55
CA LEU A 66 0.64 -4.04 40.86
C LEU A 66 1.74 -4.59 41.78
N SER A 67 2.41 -3.70 42.54
CA SER A 67 3.41 -4.07 43.54
C SER A 67 2.86 -4.99 44.64
N LEU A 68 1.60 -4.78 45.03
CA LEU A 68 0.93 -5.63 46.02
C LEU A 68 0.48 -6.96 45.42
N TYR A 69 -0.02 -6.98 44.18
CA TYR A 69 -0.39 -8.21 43.50
C TYR A 69 0.80 -9.11 43.23
N ALA A 70 1.91 -8.59 42.70
CA ALA A 70 3.10 -9.41 42.44
C ALA A 70 3.67 -10.06 43.71
N ARG A 71 3.55 -9.39 44.86
CA ARG A 71 4.07 -9.90 46.14
C ARG A 71 3.13 -10.85 46.87
N TYR A 72 1.82 -10.67 46.76
CA TYR A 72 0.86 -11.36 47.64
C TYR A 72 -0.24 -12.15 46.91
N LYS A 73 -0.54 -11.85 45.63
CA LYS A 73 -1.60 -12.52 44.86
C LYS A 73 -1.26 -12.59 43.35
N PRO A 74 -0.51 -13.61 42.90
CA PRO A 74 -0.13 -13.75 41.49
C PRO A 74 -1.32 -14.04 40.56
N ASP A 75 -2.32 -14.82 41.00
CA ASP A 75 -3.49 -15.15 40.16
C ASP A 75 -4.32 -13.90 39.82
N SER A 76 -4.44 -12.99 40.79
CA SER A 76 -5.14 -11.71 40.61
C SER A 76 -4.31 -10.74 39.77
N LEU A 77 -2.98 -10.86 39.75
CA LEU A 77 -2.10 -10.07 38.88
C LEU A 77 -2.39 -10.39 37.41
N LEU A 78 -2.42 -11.68 37.06
CA LEU A 78 -2.64 -12.11 35.68
C LEU A 78 -4.02 -11.67 35.18
N TRP A 79 -5.06 -11.89 35.99
CA TRP A 79 -6.39 -11.39 35.67
C TRP A 79 -6.44 -9.86 35.52
N TYR A 80 -5.73 -9.13 36.38
CA TYR A 80 -5.65 -7.67 36.30
C TYR A 80 -4.98 -7.18 35.01
N LEU A 81 -3.92 -7.86 34.56
CA LEU A 81 -3.24 -7.56 33.29
C LEU A 81 -4.10 -7.91 32.08
N GLU A 82 -4.83 -9.03 32.12
CA GLU A 82 -5.75 -9.42 31.04
C GLU A 82 -6.94 -8.47 30.91
N GLN A 83 -7.49 -8.00 32.04
CA GLN A 83 -8.60 -7.04 32.07
C GLN A 83 -8.20 -5.64 31.60
N ALA A 84 -6.91 -5.28 31.73
CA ALA A 84 -6.40 -3.99 31.28
C ALA A 84 -6.34 -3.86 29.74
N GLY A 85 -6.65 -4.94 29.00
CA GLY A 85 -6.80 -4.93 27.56
C GLY A 85 -5.49 -4.96 26.78
N THR A 86 -5.61 -4.97 25.45
CA THR A 86 -4.49 -4.95 24.48
C THR A 86 -4.04 -3.54 24.12
N GLN A 87 -4.77 -2.50 24.50
CA GLN A 87 -4.49 -1.12 24.11
C GLN A 87 -3.74 -0.38 25.21
N ALA A 88 -2.51 0.07 24.91
CA ALA A 88 -1.68 0.85 25.82
C ALA A 88 -2.38 2.12 26.37
N SER A 89 -3.39 2.64 25.66
CA SER A 89 -4.17 3.82 26.04
C SER A 89 -5.14 3.60 27.20
N GLU A 90 -5.60 2.37 27.42
CA GLU A 90 -6.50 2.00 28.54
C GLU A 90 -5.70 1.61 29.80
N ILE A 91 -4.37 1.54 29.67
CA ILE A 91 -3.49 1.08 30.71
C ILE A 91 -2.99 2.27 31.51
N HIS A 92 -3.49 2.36 32.74
CA HIS A 92 -3.13 3.41 33.68
C HIS A 92 -1.99 2.98 34.62
N TYR A 93 -1.15 2.01 34.25
CA TYR A 93 0.07 1.66 34.99
C TYR A 93 1.30 1.74 34.08
N ASP A 94 2.48 1.94 34.70
CA ASP A 94 3.74 1.96 33.97
C ASP A 94 4.14 0.52 33.58
N LEU A 95 4.08 0.24 32.28
CA LEU A 95 4.43 -1.04 31.68
C LEU A 95 5.89 -1.45 31.98
N LYS A 96 6.82 -0.49 32.05
CA LYS A 96 8.23 -0.77 32.36
C LYS A 96 8.41 -1.15 33.83
N TYR A 97 7.68 -0.47 34.71
CA TYR A 97 7.63 -0.85 36.13
C TYR A 97 7.01 -2.24 36.31
N ALA A 98 5.95 -2.54 35.56
CA ALA A 98 5.30 -3.84 35.55
C ALA A 98 6.23 -4.97 35.10
N LEU A 99 6.96 -4.78 34.00
CA LEU A 99 7.94 -5.75 33.51
C LEU A 99 9.02 -6.04 34.54
N ARG A 100 9.61 -5.00 35.13
CA ARG A 100 10.66 -5.18 36.14
C ARG A 100 10.15 -6.01 37.31
N LEU A 101 8.95 -5.69 37.81
CA LEU A 101 8.34 -6.39 38.93
C LEU A 101 8.01 -7.85 38.60
N CYS A 102 7.44 -8.12 37.41
CA CYS A 102 7.13 -9.48 36.98
C CYS A 102 8.39 -10.31 36.76
N SER A 103 9.45 -9.70 36.23
CA SER A 103 10.76 -10.33 36.04
C SER A 103 11.46 -10.64 37.36
N GLU A 104 11.44 -9.72 38.33
CA GLU A 104 12.00 -9.93 39.69
C GLU A 104 11.33 -11.11 40.42
N HIS A 105 10.03 -11.30 40.21
CA HIS A 105 9.27 -12.38 40.83
C HIS A 105 9.17 -13.66 39.99
N GLY A 106 9.70 -13.66 38.75
CA GLY A 106 9.72 -14.83 37.87
C GLY A 106 8.38 -15.19 37.22
N TYR A 107 7.42 -14.26 37.13
CA TYR A 107 6.12 -14.50 36.51
C TYR A 107 6.20 -14.37 34.99
N LEU A 108 6.72 -15.40 34.31
CA LEU A 108 6.97 -15.39 32.87
C LEU A 108 5.70 -15.14 32.04
N GLN A 109 4.57 -15.75 32.40
CA GLN A 109 3.29 -15.53 31.69
C GLN A 109 2.84 -14.06 31.76
N ALA A 110 2.96 -13.43 32.93
CA ALA A 110 2.66 -12.01 33.10
C ALA A 110 3.63 -11.13 32.29
N CYS A 111 4.92 -11.50 32.23
CA CYS A 111 5.88 -10.81 31.36
C CYS A 111 5.49 -10.87 29.89
N VAL A 112 5.10 -12.04 29.37
CA VAL A 112 4.66 -12.19 27.97
C VAL A 112 3.47 -11.30 27.66
N LEU A 113 2.47 -11.26 28.55
CA LEU A 113 1.31 -10.38 28.40
C LEU A 113 1.70 -8.90 28.35
N VAL A 114 2.62 -8.46 29.21
CA VAL A 114 3.09 -7.07 29.20
C VAL A 114 3.92 -6.76 27.96
N TYR A 115 4.79 -7.66 27.49
CA TYR A 115 5.52 -7.47 26.24
C TYR A 115 4.60 -7.41 25.02
N ARG A 116 3.55 -8.23 24.98
CA ARG A 116 2.49 -8.18 23.97
C ARG A 116 1.82 -6.80 23.94
N ILE A 117 1.46 -6.28 25.12
CA ILE A 117 0.84 -4.95 25.26
C ILE A 117 1.79 -3.83 24.81
N MET A 118 3.10 -4.00 25.04
CA MET A 118 4.13 -3.06 24.60
C MET A 118 4.46 -3.16 23.10
N GLU A 119 3.77 -4.05 22.35
CA GLU A 119 4.03 -4.35 20.94
C GLU A 119 5.46 -4.88 20.67
N LEU A 120 6.13 -5.37 21.72
CA LEU A 120 7.47 -5.97 21.68
C LEU A 120 7.32 -7.49 21.51
N TYR A 121 6.89 -7.89 20.32
CA TYR A 121 6.56 -9.29 20.03
C TYR A 121 7.79 -10.22 20.02
N GLU A 122 8.98 -9.70 19.69
CA GLU A 122 10.20 -10.52 19.67
C GLU A 122 10.56 -11.03 21.07
N GLU A 123 10.62 -10.13 22.05
CA GLU A 123 10.89 -10.48 23.44
C GLU A 123 9.74 -11.27 24.06
N ALA A 124 8.50 -10.98 23.65
CA ALA A 124 7.33 -11.75 24.07
C ALA A 124 7.46 -13.23 23.65
N VAL A 125 7.83 -13.49 22.39
CA VAL A 125 8.00 -14.85 21.86
C VAL A 125 9.19 -15.55 22.53
N ASP A 126 10.31 -14.87 22.74
CA ASP A 126 11.49 -15.47 23.39
C ASP A 126 11.18 -15.91 24.84
N LEU A 127 10.34 -15.16 25.56
CA LEU A 127 9.86 -15.56 26.90
C LEU A 127 8.73 -16.58 26.86
N ALA A 128 7.84 -16.50 25.87
CA ALA A 128 6.76 -17.46 25.69
C ALA A 128 7.30 -18.86 25.42
N LEU A 129 8.36 -18.98 24.61
CA LEU A 129 9.03 -20.24 24.31
C LEU A 129 9.57 -20.98 25.54
N GLN A 130 9.91 -20.25 26.61
CA GLN A 130 10.34 -20.85 27.89
C GLN A 130 9.16 -21.43 28.70
N VAL A 131 7.94 -20.99 28.41
CA VAL A 131 6.72 -21.39 29.14
C VAL A 131 5.94 -22.43 28.35
N ASP A 132 5.50 -22.07 27.14
CA ASP A 132 4.68 -22.91 26.27
C ASP A 132 4.80 -22.46 24.80
N VAL A 133 4.99 -23.42 23.90
CA VAL A 133 5.06 -23.21 22.46
C VAL A 133 3.71 -22.72 21.91
N ASP A 134 2.58 -23.16 22.48
CA ASP A 134 1.26 -22.73 22.00
C ASP A 134 0.97 -21.27 22.37
N LEU A 135 1.46 -20.81 23.52
CA LEU A 135 1.43 -19.38 23.88
C LEU A 135 2.27 -18.56 22.90
N ALA A 136 3.45 -19.07 22.50
CA ALA A 136 4.32 -18.41 21.54
C ALA A 136 3.66 -18.29 20.15
N LYS A 137 2.96 -19.33 19.68
CA LYS A 137 2.17 -19.26 18.43
C LYS A 137 1.12 -18.16 18.49
N SER A 138 0.35 -18.12 19.59
CA SER A 138 -0.67 -17.07 19.77
C SER A 138 -0.08 -15.66 19.80
N CYS A 139 1.18 -15.51 20.27
CA CYS A 139 1.87 -14.23 20.26
C CYS A 139 2.39 -13.86 18.87
N ALA A 140 2.81 -14.85 18.08
CA ALA A 140 3.31 -14.66 16.73
C ALA A 140 2.20 -14.36 15.71
N ASP A 141 0.93 -14.65 16.02
CA ASP A 141 -0.22 -14.35 15.14
C ASP A 141 -0.85 -12.97 15.36
N LEU A 142 -0.47 -12.25 16.43
CA LEU A 142 -0.98 -10.92 16.73
C LEU A 142 -0.52 -9.79 15.81
N PRO A 143 0.73 -9.74 15.32
CA PRO A 143 1.15 -8.69 14.39
C PRO A 143 0.59 -8.97 12.99
N GLU A 144 -0.68 -8.66 12.77
CA GLU A 144 -1.36 -8.82 11.47
C GLU A 144 -0.86 -7.82 10.41
N ASP A 145 -0.34 -6.66 10.84
CA ASP A 145 0.09 -5.58 9.94
C ASP A 145 1.49 -5.79 9.33
N ASP A 146 2.33 -6.63 9.94
CA ASP A 146 3.73 -6.85 9.55
C ASP A 146 4.03 -8.33 9.23
N GLU A 147 3.71 -8.77 8.02
CA GLU A 147 3.99 -10.14 7.54
C GLU A 147 5.47 -10.53 7.68
N GLU A 148 6.40 -9.59 7.50
CA GLU A 148 7.84 -9.82 7.68
C GLU A 148 8.20 -10.12 9.13
N LEU A 149 7.58 -9.41 10.09
CA LEU A 149 7.79 -9.63 11.51
C LEU A 149 7.17 -10.96 11.92
N GLN A 150 5.94 -11.23 11.46
CA GLN A 150 5.25 -12.50 11.67
C GLN A 150 6.13 -13.67 11.21
N LYS A 151 6.68 -13.59 9.98
CA LYS A 151 7.60 -14.60 9.45
C LYS A 151 8.84 -14.77 10.32
N LYS A 152 9.48 -13.67 10.78
CA LYS A 152 10.65 -13.73 11.68
C LYS A 152 10.34 -14.40 13.02
N LEU A 153 9.21 -14.08 13.63
CA LEU A 153 8.77 -14.67 14.90
C LEU A 153 8.50 -16.17 14.74
N TRP A 154 7.77 -16.55 13.69
CA TRP A 154 7.50 -17.95 13.37
C TRP A 154 8.78 -18.74 13.06
N LEU A 155 9.78 -18.14 12.39
CA LEU A 155 11.10 -18.75 12.21
C LEU A 155 11.85 -18.94 13.54
N LYS A 156 11.76 -17.99 14.48
CA LYS A 156 12.34 -18.14 15.83
C LYS A 156 11.67 -19.29 16.59
N ILE A 157 10.35 -19.37 16.56
CA ILE A 157 9.58 -20.47 17.19
C ILE A 157 9.98 -21.81 16.57
N ALA A 158 9.98 -21.91 15.24
CA ALA A 158 10.38 -23.11 14.53
C ALA A 158 11.81 -23.54 14.89
N ARG A 159 12.76 -22.59 14.92
CA ARG A 159 14.14 -22.86 15.32
C ARG A 159 14.22 -23.44 16.73
N HIS A 160 13.48 -22.87 17.67
CA HIS A 160 13.45 -23.34 19.06
C HIS A 160 12.86 -24.75 19.17
N VAL A 161 11.73 -25.01 18.51
CA VAL A 161 11.08 -26.34 18.52
C VAL A 161 12.00 -27.41 17.91
N VAL A 162 12.72 -27.08 16.84
CA VAL A 162 13.64 -28.03 16.18
C VAL A 162 14.91 -28.27 17.01
N GLN A 163 15.48 -27.23 17.62
CA GLN A 163 16.75 -27.34 18.37
C GLN A 163 16.57 -27.89 19.79
N GLU A 164 15.53 -27.46 20.50
CA GLU A 164 15.32 -27.81 21.92
C GLU A 164 14.43 -29.05 22.08
N GLU A 165 13.26 -29.07 21.45
CA GLU A 165 12.31 -30.19 21.60
C GLU A 165 12.66 -31.39 20.70
N LYS A 166 13.41 -31.17 19.61
CA LYS A 166 13.76 -32.19 18.59
C LYS A 166 12.56 -32.95 18.04
N ASP A 167 11.37 -32.35 18.10
CA ASP A 167 10.12 -32.98 17.68
C ASP A 167 9.71 -32.47 16.29
N VAL A 168 9.94 -33.32 15.29
CA VAL A 168 9.62 -33.04 13.89
C VAL A 168 8.12 -32.87 13.69
N LYS A 169 7.27 -33.58 14.43
CA LYS A 169 5.81 -33.51 14.24
C LYS A 169 5.24 -32.20 14.74
N LYS A 170 5.74 -31.71 15.87
CA LYS A 170 5.36 -30.38 16.37
C LYS A 170 5.84 -29.27 15.44
N ALA A 171 7.07 -29.38 14.91
CA ALA A 171 7.57 -28.45 13.90
C ALA A 171 6.70 -28.45 12.62
N MET A 172 6.25 -29.64 12.18
CA MET A 172 5.31 -29.76 11.06
C MET A 172 3.93 -29.17 11.36
N ASN A 173 3.41 -29.35 12.57
CA ASN A 173 2.17 -28.67 12.97
C ASN A 173 2.35 -27.15 12.99
N CYS A 174 3.50 -26.64 13.44
CA CYS A 174 3.82 -25.20 13.38
C CYS A 174 3.85 -24.69 11.93
N LEU A 175 4.40 -25.46 10.99
CA LEU A 175 4.36 -25.14 9.56
C LEU A 175 2.92 -25.10 9.03
N SER A 176 2.10 -26.09 9.36
CA SER A 176 0.70 -26.12 8.94
C SER A 176 -0.15 -25.00 9.56
N SER A 177 0.26 -24.45 10.70
CA SER A 177 -0.41 -23.31 11.33
C SER A 177 -0.04 -21.96 10.71
N CYS A 178 1.03 -21.88 9.90
CA CYS A 178 1.53 -20.63 9.34
C CYS A 178 1.66 -20.72 7.82
N ASN A 179 0.85 -19.95 7.09
CA ASN A 179 0.91 -19.90 5.61
C ASN A 179 2.14 -19.15 5.08
N LEU A 180 2.86 -18.41 5.91
CA LEU A 180 4.01 -17.59 5.52
C LEU A 180 5.34 -18.35 5.49
N LEU A 181 5.39 -19.48 6.20
CA LEU A 181 6.59 -20.32 6.28
C LEU A 181 6.54 -21.43 5.23
N LYS A 182 7.62 -21.54 4.47
CA LYS A 182 7.82 -22.68 3.58
C LYS A 182 8.69 -23.73 4.25
N ILE A 183 8.53 -24.98 3.82
CA ILE A 183 9.38 -26.07 4.30
C ILE A 183 10.87 -25.81 4.04
N GLU A 184 11.18 -25.09 2.95
CA GLU A 184 12.52 -24.63 2.59
C GLU A 184 13.20 -23.81 3.69
N ASP A 185 12.43 -23.01 4.43
CA ASP A 185 12.98 -22.11 5.44
C ASP A 185 13.42 -22.86 6.71
N ILE A 186 12.80 -24.01 7.02
CA ILE A 186 13.08 -24.78 8.25
C ILE A 186 14.09 -25.92 7.99
N LEU A 187 14.17 -26.41 6.75
CA LEU A 187 15.06 -27.51 6.36
C LEU A 187 16.52 -27.34 6.83
N PRO A 188 17.15 -26.14 6.80
CA PRO A 188 18.52 -25.95 7.26
C PRO A 188 18.74 -26.16 8.76
N PHE A 189 17.70 -26.11 9.58
CA PHE A 189 17.82 -26.22 11.03
C PHE A 189 17.75 -27.66 11.53
N PHE A 190 17.36 -28.62 10.68
CA PHE A 190 17.28 -30.02 11.05
C PHE A 190 18.66 -30.69 10.98
N PRO A 191 19.00 -31.57 11.94
CA PRO A 191 20.21 -32.37 11.86
C PRO A 191 20.14 -33.39 10.71
N ASP A 192 21.29 -33.72 10.12
CA ASP A 192 21.43 -34.61 8.94
C ASP A 192 20.80 -36.01 9.08
N PHE A 193 20.42 -36.42 10.30
CA PHE A 193 19.92 -37.77 10.63
C PHE A 193 18.38 -37.86 10.77
N VAL A 194 17.63 -36.79 10.51
CA VAL A 194 16.15 -36.85 10.55
C VAL A 194 15.64 -37.65 9.35
N THR A 195 14.81 -38.65 9.61
CA THR A 195 14.20 -39.49 8.56
C THR A 195 13.32 -38.64 7.63
N ILE A 196 13.72 -38.58 6.36
CA ILE A 196 13.04 -37.86 5.26
C ILE A 196 11.57 -38.25 5.12
N ASP A 197 11.18 -39.43 5.62
CA ASP A 197 9.79 -39.93 5.59
C ASP A 197 8.78 -38.97 6.24
N HIS A 198 9.19 -38.17 7.24
CA HIS A 198 8.31 -37.19 7.88
C HIS A 198 8.05 -35.94 7.04
N PHE A 199 8.93 -35.64 6.08
CA PHE A 199 8.84 -34.44 5.24
C PHE A 199 8.33 -34.74 3.84
N LYS A 200 8.31 -36.01 3.44
CA LYS A 200 7.94 -36.43 2.08
C LYS A 200 6.61 -35.82 1.63
N GLU A 201 5.56 -35.95 2.44
CA GLU A 201 4.23 -35.44 2.09
C GLU A 201 4.23 -33.92 1.92
N ALA A 202 4.83 -33.19 2.86
CA ALA A 202 4.89 -31.73 2.80
C ALA A 202 5.76 -31.22 1.63
N ILE A 203 6.89 -31.88 1.34
CA ILE A 203 7.72 -31.55 0.17
C ILE A 203 6.94 -31.83 -1.12
N CYS A 204 6.24 -32.97 -1.21
CA CYS A 204 5.40 -33.28 -2.36
C CYS A 204 4.31 -32.22 -2.56
N SER A 205 3.60 -31.82 -1.50
CA SER A 205 2.57 -30.78 -1.58
C SER A 205 3.14 -29.43 -2.02
N SER A 206 4.27 -28.98 -1.44
CA SER A 206 4.91 -27.72 -1.87
C SER A 206 5.39 -27.78 -3.33
N LEU A 207 5.97 -28.91 -3.77
CA LEU A 207 6.38 -29.08 -5.16
C LEU A 207 5.19 -29.11 -6.12
N GLU A 208 4.06 -29.71 -5.74
CA GLU A 208 2.83 -29.69 -6.51
C GLU A 208 2.29 -28.27 -6.66
N GLU A 209 2.27 -27.48 -5.58
CA GLU A 209 1.86 -26.07 -5.60
C GLU A 209 2.77 -25.24 -6.51
N TYR A 210 4.10 -25.41 -6.43
CA TYR A 210 5.02 -24.73 -7.33
C TYR A 210 4.80 -25.12 -8.80
N ASN A 211 4.55 -26.40 -9.09
CA ASN A 211 4.26 -26.83 -10.46
C ASN A 211 2.95 -26.22 -10.98
N GLN A 212 1.90 -26.18 -10.14
CA GLN A 212 0.63 -25.53 -10.50
C GLN A 212 0.85 -24.05 -10.81
N HIS A 213 1.58 -23.33 -9.95
CA HIS A 213 1.85 -21.91 -10.16
C HIS A 213 2.70 -21.65 -11.42
N ILE A 214 3.67 -22.52 -11.71
CA ILE A 214 4.45 -22.47 -12.95
C ILE A 214 3.55 -22.67 -14.17
N ASP A 215 2.59 -23.59 -14.11
CA ASP A 215 1.69 -23.87 -15.22
C ASP A 215 0.65 -22.75 -15.42
N GLU A 216 0.17 -22.11 -14.35
CA GLU A 216 -0.63 -20.88 -14.41
C GLU A 216 0.13 -19.75 -15.11
N LEU A 217 1.36 -19.46 -14.67
CA LEU A 217 2.20 -18.43 -15.30
C LEU A 217 2.50 -18.73 -16.77
N LYS A 218 2.71 -20.00 -17.14
CA LYS A 218 2.86 -20.40 -18.56
C LYS A 218 1.58 -20.15 -19.34
N GLN A 219 0.42 -20.45 -18.77
CA GLN A 219 -0.86 -20.22 -19.42
C GLN A 219 -1.09 -18.72 -19.65
N GLU A 220 -0.87 -17.89 -18.62
CA GLU A 220 -0.94 -16.42 -18.75
C GLU A 220 0.02 -15.90 -19.83
N MET A 221 1.24 -16.42 -19.89
CA MET A 221 2.21 -16.07 -20.91
C MET A 221 1.75 -16.46 -22.33
N GLU A 222 1.16 -17.64 -22.51
CA GLU A 222 0.64 -18.07 -23.82
C GLU A 222 -0.57 -17.23 -24.24
N GLU A 223 -1.50 -16.94 -23.33
CA GLU A 223 -2.67 -16.09 -23.60
C GLU A 223 -2.26 -14.66 -23.98
N ALA A 224 -1.31 -14.07 -23.25
CA ALA A 224 -0.73 -12.77 -23.58
C ALA A 224 -0.01 -12.80 -24.95
N THR A 225 0.68 -13.90 -25.26
CA THR A 225 1.38 -14.06 -26.54
C THR A 225 0.39 -14.24 -27.70
N GLU A 226 -0.69 -15.01 -27.51
CA GLU A 226 -1.72 -15.21 -28.52
C GLU A 226 -2.49 -13.92 -28.79
N SER A 227 -2.87 -13.17 -27.75
CA SER A 227 -3.51 -11.86 -27.93
C SER A 227 -2.60 -10.88 -28.67
N ALA A 228 -1.30 -10.83 -28.35
CA ALA A 228 -0.34 -10.03 -29.08
C ALA A 228 -0.19 -10.45 -30.55
N LYS A 229 -0.24 -11.76 -30.86
CA LYS A 229 -0.23 -12.26 -32.25
C LYS A 229 -1.48 -11.81 -33.01
N ARG A 230 -2.68 -11.92 -32.41
CA ARG A 230 -3.94 -11.46 -33.00
C ARG A 230 -3.90 -9.96 -33.32
N ILE A 231 -3.49 -9.14 -32.35
CA ILE A 231 -3.34 -7.68 -32.55
C ILE A 231 -2.36 -7.37 -33.70
N ARG A 232 -1.22 -8.07 -33.78
CA ARG A 232 -0.28 -7.86 -34.89
C ARG A 232 -0.87 -8.26 -36.25
N GLN A 233 -1.65 -9.33 -36.30
CA GLN A 233 -2.36 -9.72 -37.52
C GLN A 233 -3.37 -8.63 -37.92
N ASP A 234 -4.18 -8.15 -36.98
CA ASP A 234 -5.14 -7.08 -37.21
C ASP A 234 -4.45 -5.81 -37.73
N ILE A 235 -3.33 -5.41 -37.12
CA ILE A 235 -2.52 -4.27 -37.60
C ILE A 235 -2.04 -4.49 -39.04
N GLN A 236 -1.58 -5.69 -39.37
CA GLN A 236 -1.09 -6.02 -40.72
C GLN A 236 -2.22 -6.01 -41.76
N GLU A 237 -3.39 -6.52 -41.40
CA GLU A 237 -4.59 -6.45 -42.24
C GLU A 237 -5.05 -5.00 -42.43
N MET A 238 -5.07 -4.20 -41.36
CA MET A 238 -5.40 -2.76 -41.42
C MET A 238 -4.41 -1.98 -42.28
N ARG A 239 -3.11 -2.30 -42.22
CA ARG A 239 -2.08 -1.67 -43.04
C ARG A 239 -2.24 -1.95 -44.54
N ASN A 240 -2.81 -3.10 -44.90
CA ASN A 240 -3.02 -3.51 -46.28
C ASN A 240 -4.35 -3.02 -46.87
N LYS A 241 -5.20 -2.35 -46.09
CA LYS A 241 -6.42 -1.71 -46.60
C LYS A 241 -6.06 -0.46 -47.39
N TYR A 242 -6.61 -0.33 -48.59
CA TYR A 242 -6.51 0.88 -49.41
C TYR A 242 -7.91 1.50 -49.55
N GLY A 243 -7.95 2.82 -49.66
CA GLY A 243 -9.16 3.56 -50.01
C GLY A 243 -9.04 4.15 -51.40
N VAL A 244 -10.11 4.09 -52.18
CA VAL A 244 -10.21 4.75 -53.48
C VAL A 244 -10.96 6.06 -53.28
N VAL A 245 -10.40 7.16 -53.78
CA VAL A 245 -11.02 8.50 -53.71
C VAL A 245 -11.38 8.93 -55.12
N ASP A 246 -12.67 9.12 -55.37
CA ASP A 246 -13.17 9.60 -56.65
C ASP A 246 -13.09 11.14 -56.77
N SER A 247 -13.03 11.64 -58.01
CA SER A 247 -12.87 13.08 -58.27
C SER A 247 -14.03 13.97 -57.80
N GLN A 248 -15.17 13.38 -57.45
CA GLN A 248 -16.36 14.08 -56.95
C GLN A 248 -16.45 14.13 -55.42
N GLU A 249 -15.51 13.48 -54.72
CA GLU A 249 -15.52 13.41 -53.27
C GLU A 249 -15.23 14.77 -52.62
N LYS A 250 -15.95 15.04 -51.53
CA LYS A 250 -15.99 16.33 -50.84
C LYS A 250 -15.49 16.21 -49.41
N CYS A 251 -14.92 17.30 -48.89
CA CYS A 251 -14.53 17.40 -47.50
C CYS A 251 -15.77 17.39 -46.59
N ALA A 252 -15.80 16.54 -45.57
CA ALA A 252 -16.94 16.40 -44.68
C ALA A 252 -17.19 17.62 -43.76
N SER A 253 -16.21 18.52 -43.63
CA SER A 253 -16.33 19.76 -42.83
C SER A 253 -16.75 20.97 -43.67
N CYS A 254 -16.32 21.08 -44.93
CA CYS A 254 -16.53 22.29 -45.74
C CYS A 254 -17.20 22.06 -47.11
N ASP A 255 -17.58 20.83 -47.46
CA ASP A 255 -18.26 20.44 -48.71
C ASP A 255 -17.57 20.81 -50.04
N PHE A 256 -16.32 21.28 -49.99
CA PHE A 256 -15.52 21.60 -51.18
C PHE A 256 -14.79 20.34 -51.73
N PRO A 257 -14.47 20.30 -53.03
CA PRO A 257 -13.76 19.18 -53.65
C PRO A 257 -12.40 18.87 -52.96
N LEU A 258 -12.16 17.61 -52.62
CA LEU A 258 -10.97 17.18 -51.86
C LEU A 258 -9.65 17.42 -52.59
N LEU A 259 -9.60 17.12 -53.89
CA LEU A 259 -8.39 17.19 -54.73
C LEU A 259 -7.80 18.60 -54.89
N SER A 260 -8.49 19.64 -54.41
CA SER A 260 -8.01 21.02 -54.47
C SER A 260 -6.93 21.34 -53.41
N ARG A 261 -6.82 20.53 -52.34
CA ARG A 261 -5.93 20.77 -51.19
C ARG A 261 -5.37 19.43 -50.68
N PRO A 262 -4.27 19.44 -49.89
CA PRO A 262 -3.86 18.25 -49.14
C PRO A 262 -5.00 17.78 -48.23
N PHE A 263 -5.27 16.48 -48.22
CA PHE A 263 -6.40 15.88 -47.52
C PHE A 263 -5.98 14.63 -46.73
N TYR A 264 -6.78 14.29 -45.74
CA TYR A 264 -6.71 13.08 -44.94
C TYR A 264 -7.88 12.17 -45.28
N LEU A 265 -7.59 10.88 -45.44
CA LEU A 265 -8.58 9.82 -45.60
C LEU A 265 -8.47 8.89 -44.39
N PHE A 266 -9.55 8.79 -43.63
CA PHE A 266 -9.64 7.86 -42.52
C PHE A 266 -10.20 6.50 -42.98
N LEU A 267 -9.85 5.43 -42.27
CA LEU A 267 -10.32 4.07 -42.52
C LEU A 267 -11.83 3.90 -42.30
N CYS A 268 -12.49 4.87 -41.66
CA CYS A 268 -13.95 4.95 -41.54
C CYS A 268 -14.65 5.54 -42.78
N GLY A 269 -13.88 5.99 -43.79
CA GLY A 269 -14.39 6.58 -45.03
C GLY A 269 -14.56 8.10 -45.00
N HIS A 270 -14.40 8.75 -43.85
CA HIS A 270 -14.45 10.21 -43.76
C HIS A 270 -13.19 10.86 -44.33
N MET A 271 -13.40 11.94 -45.07
CA MET A 271 -12.36 12.69 -45.75
C MET A 271 -12.40 14.16 -45.36
N PHE A 272 -11.23 14.72 -45.06
CA PHE A 272 -11.10 16.12 -44.63
C PHE A 272 -9.91 16.77 -45.32
N HIS A 273 -10.01 18.07 -45.63
CA HIS A 273 -8.80 18.84 -45.92
C HIS A 273 -7.92 18.95 -44.68
N SER A 274 -6.61 19.09 -44.86
CA SER A 274 -5.67 19.30 -43.75
C SER A 274 -6.15 20.43 -42.85
N ASP A 275 -6.47 21.58 -43.44
CA ASP A 275 -6.81 22.80 -42.70
C ASP A 275 -8.13 22.65 -41.94
N CYS A 276 -9.12 21.98 -42.55
CA CYS A 276 -10.40 21.70 -41.92
C CYS A 276 -10.23 20.74 -40.73
N LEU A 277 -9.41 19.69 -40.90
CA LEU A 277 -9.11 18.76 -39.82
C LEU A 277 -8.38 19.46 -38.66
N PHE A 278 -7.40 20.33 -38.97
CA PHE A 278 -6.72 21.13 -37.96
C PHE A 278 -7.69 22.02 -37.17
N GLN A 279 -8.62 22.69 -37.85
CA GLN A 279 -9.59 23.59 -37.20
C GLN A 279 -10.52 22.83 -36.24
N GLU A 280 -10.99 21.66 -36.63
CA GLU A 280 -11.89 20.84 -35.81
C GLU A 280 -11.17 20.16 -34.63
N VAL A 281 -9.92 19.72 -34.82
CA VAL A 281 -9.17 18.96 -33.80
C VAL A 281 -8.54 19.89 -32.74
N THR A 282 -8.05 21.06 -33.13
CA THR A 282 -7.38 22.01 -32.22
C THR A 282 -8.17 22.33 -30.93
N PRO A 283 -9.48 22.68 -30.97
CA PRO A 283 -10.25 23.01 -29.77
C PRO A 283 -10.58 21.80 -28.89
N GLN A 284 -10.41 20.57 -29.38
CA GLN A 284 -10.77 19.34 -28.66
C GLN A 284 -9.57 18.58 -28.07
N LEU A 285 -8.34 18.95 -28.47
CA LEU A 285 -7.12 18.39 -27.92
C LEU A 285 -6.90 18.78 -26.44
N SER A 286 -6.18 17.94 -25.70
CA SER A 286 -5.77 18.27 -24.33
C SER A 286 -4.76 19.43 -24.32
N SER A 287 -4.71 20.19 -23.22
CA SER A 287 -3.80 21.35 -23.06
C SER A 287 -2.33 21.01 -23.36
N TYR A 288 -1.87 19.83 -22.95
CA TYR A 288 -0.54 19.32 -23.26
C TYR A 288 -0.33 19.08 -24.76
N LYS A 289 -1.30 18.43 -25.44
CA LYS A 289 -1.23 18.18 -26.89
C LYS A 289 -1.31 19.49 -27.70
N GLN A 290 -2.11 20.47 -27.25
CA GLN A 290 -2.18 21.80 -27.86
C GLN A 290 -0.84 22.54 -27.78
N THR A 291 -0.24 22.60 -26.59
CA THR A 291 1.08 23.26 -26.41
C THR A 291 2.15 22.58 -27.27
N ARG A 292 2.11 21.24 -27.36
CA ARG A 292 3.03 20.48 -28.20
C ARG A 292 2.82 20.77 -29.69
N LEU A 293 1.57 20.85 -30.14
CA LEU A 293 1.22 21.19 -31.53
C LEU A 293 1.71 22.60 -31.89
N GLU A 294 1.51 23.59 -31.02
CA GLU A 294 1.99 24.97 -31.20
C GLU A 294 3.53 25.06 -31.24
N GLU A 295 4.21 24.27 -30.39
CA GLU A 295 5.67 24.18 -30.40
C GLU A 295 6.19 23.60 -31.73
N LEU A 296 5.56 22.53 -32.22
CA LEU A 296 5.91 21.90 -33.50
C LEU A 296 5.61 22.82 -34.69
N GLN A 297 4.48 23.53 -34.68
CA GLN A 297 4.15 24.55 -35.69
C GLN A 297 5.19 25.69 -35.70
N ARG A 298 5.62 26.16 -34.53
CA ARG A 298 6.66 27.19 -34.39
C ARG A 298 8.00 26.73 -34.95
N LYS A 299 8.40 25.48 -34.67
CA LYS A 299 9.61 24.86 -35.21
C LYS A 299 9.53 24.70 -36.74
N LEU A 300 8.36 24.34 -37.27
CA LEU A 300 8.12 24.20 -38.70
C LEU A 300 8.15 25.55 -39.44
N ALA A 301 7.61 26.61 -38.82
CA ALA A 301 7.68 27.98 -39.32
C ALA A 301 9.11 28.56 -39.28
N ALA A 302 9.85 28.33 -38.19
CA ALA A 302 11.26 28.74 -38.07
C ALA A 302 12.14 28.07 -39.15
N THR A 303 11.91 26.79 -39.41
CA THR A 303 12.61 26.04 -40.46
C THR A 303 12.27 26.58 -41.87
N ALA A 304 11.02 27.03 -42.09
CA ALA A 304 10.59 27.62 -43.37
C ALA A 304 11.15 29.03 -43.65
N GLN A 305 11.56 29.79 -42.63
CA GLN A 305 12.12 31.13 -42.79
C GLN A 305 13.59 31.11 -43.24
N THR A 306 14.35 30.08 -42.85
CA THR A 306 15.77 29.93 -43.23
C THR A 306 15.98 29.70 -44.73
N SER A 307 14.95 29.25 -45.47
CA SER A 307 15.04 28.99 -46.91
C SER A 307 14.72 30.21 -47.80
N LYS A 308 14.13 31.29 -47.26
CA LYS A 308 13.72 32.48 -48.03
C LYS A 308 14.77 33.61 -48.11
N SER A 309 15.89 33.55 -47.36
CA SER A 309 16.87 34.66 -47.31
C SER A 309 18.00 34.59 -48.35
N ARG A 310 18.01 33.62 -49.27
CA ARG A 310 19.00 33.52 -50.37
C ARG A 310 18.36 33.74 -51.74
N HIS A 311 17.91 34.95 -52.01
CA HIS A 311 17.67 35.41 -53.39
C HIS A 311 18.28 36.81 -53.60
N ARG A 312 19.53 36.85 -54.07
CA ARG A 312 20.14 38.00 -54.75
C ARG A 312 20.74 37.48 -56.06
N PRO A 313 20.52 38.13 -57.22
CA PRO A 313 20.92 37.54 -58.50
C PRO A 313 22.35 37.92 -58.95
N ALA A 314 23.03 36.92 -59.54
CA ALA A 314 24.13 36.92 -60.52
C ALA A 314 25.60 37.20 -60.06
N PRO A 315 26.65 36.74 -60.81
CA PRO A 315 26.66 35.97 -62.07
C PRO A 315 27.44 34.63 -62.05
N LYS A 316 27.29 33.88 -63.16
CA LYS A 316 27.88 32.58 -63.51
C LYS A 316 29.41 32.56 -63.41
N GLU A 317 29.98 31.49 -62.82
CA GLU A 317 31.18 30.77 -63.32
C GLU A 317 31.15 29.31 -62.85
N GLU A 318 31.72 28.44 -63.66
CA GLU A 318 31.75 26.97 -63.59
C GLU A 318 32.66 26.44 -62.47
N GLY A 319 32.35 25.25 -61.94
CA GLY A 319 33.30 24.49 -61.12
C GLY A 319 32.64 23.53 -60.12
N ASP A 320 32.86 22.23 -60.33
CA ASP A 320 32.46 21.12 -59.46
C ASP A 320 32.89 21.27 -57.99
N THR A 321 32.03 20.81 -57.07
CA THR A 321 32.30 19.78 -56.03
C THR A 321 31.40 19.94 -54.78
N SER A 322 30.70 18.85 -54.45
CA SER A 322 30.21 18.42 -53.11
C SER A 322 29.42 19.41 -52.23
N SER A 323 28.09 19.37 -52.32
CA SER A 323 27.18 19.91 -51.29
C SER A 323 26.54 18.79 -50.45
N ILE A 324 27.16 18.44 -49.32
CA ILE A 324 26.63 17.46 -48.34
C ILE A 324 25.68 18.11 -47.29
N GLY A 325 25.40 19.41 -47.36
CA GLY A 325 24.68 20.14 -46.29
C GLY A 325 23.16 20.30 -46.39
N LYS A 326 22.47 19.78 -47.42
CA LYS A 326 21.02 20.05 -47.63
C LYS A 326 20.06 18.95 -47.15
N GLY A 327 20.54 17.72 -46.89
CA GLY A 327 19.67 16.58 -46.56
C GLY A 327 19.13 16.55 -45.12
N SER A 328 19.84 17.12 -44.15
CA SER A 328 19.46 17.08 -42.72
C SER A 328 18.31 18.03 -42.36
N ALA A 329 18.19 19.18 -43.04
CA ALA A 329 17.09 20.12 -42.80
C ALA A 329 15.75 19.66 -43.41
N VAL A 330 15.81 18.92 -44.53
CA VAL A 330 14.62 18.36 -45.20
C VAL A 330 14.03 17.21 -44.38
N THR A 331 14.88 16.29 -43.92
CA THR A 331 14.50 15.18 -43.02
C THR A 331 13.93 15.69 -41.70
N SER A 332 14.51 16.74 -41.11
CA SER A 332 13.98 17.36 -39.90
C SER A 332 12.60 17.99 -40.12
N ARG A 333 12.33 18.57 -41.29
CA ARG A 333 11.03 19.18 -41.62
C ARG A 333 9.95 18.14 -41.89
N GLU A 334 10.30 17.04 -42.54
CA GLU A 334 9.39 15.90 -42.77
C GLU A 334 9.05 15.19 -41.47
N GLN A 335 10.02 15.02 -40.57
CA GLN A 335 9.78 14.46 -39.24
C GLN A 335 8.82 15.35 -38.43
N ILE A 336 9.03 16.67 -38.41
CA ILE A 336 8.12 17.59 -37.70
C ILE A 336 6.71 17.56 -38.31
N LYS A 337 6.58 17.38 -39.63
CA LYS A 337 5.27 17.19 -40.26
C LYS A 337 4.61 15.88 -39.83
N SER A 338 5.36 14.77 -39.87
CA SER A 338 4.87 13.47 -39.39
C SER A 338 4.39 13.55 -37.94
N ASP A 339 5.16 14.20 -37.06
CA ASP A 339 4.81 14.35 -35.64
C ASP A 339 3.53 15.20 -35.46
N ILE A 340 3.28 16.18 -36.34
CA ILE A 340 2.04 16.97 -36.34
C ILE A 340 0.88 16.11 -36.87
N ASP A 341 1.11 15.36 -37.94
CA ASP A 341 0.11 14.50 -38.58
C ASP A 341 -0.30 13.37 -37.62
N ASP A 342 0.62 12.81 -36.84
CA ASP A 342 0.34 11.82 -35.78
C ASP A 342 -0.56 12.38 -34.67
N ILE A 343 -0.45 13.67 -34.35
CA ILE A 343 -1.32 14.31 -33.35
C ILE A 343 -2.70 14.59 -33.95
N VAL A 344 -2.76 15.11 -35.17
CA VAL A 344 -3.97 15.67 -35.80
C VAL A 344 -4.83 14.60 -36.47
N ALA A 345 -4.19 13.59 -37.08
CA ALA A 345 -4.85 12.47 -37.73
C ALA A 345 -4.89 11.21 -36.84
N SER A 346 -4.67 11.35 -35.53
CA SER A 346 -4.76 10.24 -34.57
C SER A 346 -6.14 9.57 -34.58
N GLU A 347 -7.20 10.36 -34.70
CA GLU A 347 -8.58 9.88 -34.70
C GLU A 347 -9.44 10.68 -35.69
N CYS A 348 -10.51 10.05 -36.21
CA CYS A 348 -11.50 10.74 -37.02
C CYS A 348 -12.40 11.60 -36.12
N VAL A 349 -12.62 12.87 -36.49
CA VAL A 349 -13.46 13.81 -35.73
C VAL A 349 -14.88 13.28 -35.49
N TYR A 350 -15.46 12.54 -36.44
CA TYR A 350 -16.83 12.03 -36.33
C TYR A 350 -16.96 10.59 -35.80
N CYS A 351 -15.88 9.80 -35.81
CA CYS A 351 -15.93 8.38 -35.40
C CYS A 351 -15.03 8.05 -34.20
N GLY A 352 -14.23 9.01 -33.73
CA GLY A 352 -13.30 8.83 -32.62
C GLY A 352 -13.86 9.29 -31.28
N GLU A 353 -13.00 9.27 -30.27
CA GLU A 353 -13.32 9.73 -28.91
C GLU A 353 -13.63 11.22 -28.87
N LEU A 354 -13.12 11.98 -29.84
CA LEU A 354 -13.39 13.41 -30.03
C LEU A 354 -14.91 13.68 -30.13
N MET A 355 -15.64 12.89 -30.92
CA MET A 355 -17.09 12.99 -31.02
C MET A 355 -17.77 12.64 -29.70
N ILE A 356 -17.31 11.58 -29.01
CA ILE A 356 -17.89 11.14 -27.74
C ILE A 356 -17.75 12.24 -26.68
N LYS A 357 -16.55 12.84 -26.56
CA LYS A 357 -16.27 13.94 -25.63
C LYS A 357 -17.04 15.22 -25.98
N SER A 358 -17.49 15.36 -27.22
CA SER A 358 -18.31 16.51 -27.63
C SER A 358 -19.77 16.39 -27.18
N ILE A 359 -20.27 15.17 -26.91
CA ILE A 359 -21.65 14.94 -26.41
C ILE A 359 -21.82 15.52 -25.00
N ASP A 360 -20.78 15.42 -24.16
CA ASP A 360 -20.80 15.93 -22.79
C ASP A 360 -20.57 17.45 -22.70
N LYS A 361 -20.27 18.12 -23.82
CA LYS A 361 -20.10 19.58 -23.85
C LYS A 361 -21.47 20.25 -24.02
N PRO A 362 -21.85 21.20 -23.15
CA PRO A 362 -23.07 21.97 -23.35
C PRO A 362 -22.98 22.76 -24.66
N PHE A 363 -24.09 22.87 -25.39
CA PHE A 363 -24.17 23.61 -26.66
C PHE A 363 -23.78 25.10 -26.54
N ILE A 364 -23.85 25.62 -25.31
CA ILE A 364 -23.46 26.98 -24.96
C ILE A 364 -22.43 26.86 -23.84
N ASP A 365 -21.28 27.52 -24.00
CA ASP A 365 -20.29 27.63 -22.93
C ASP A 365 -20.98 28.23 -21.69
N PRO A 366 -20.85 27.63 -20.49
CA PRO A 366 -21.54 28.12 -19.29
C PRO A 366 -21.19 29.58 -18.96
N GLU A 367 -20.03 30.08 -19.41
CA GLU A 367 -19.60 31.47 -19.28
C GLU A 367 -20.27 32.42 -20.30
N LYS A 368 -20.62 31.94 -21.50
CA LYS A 368 -21.31 32.72 -22.54
C LYS A 368 -22.82 32.56 -22.49
N PHE A 369 -23.33 31.63 -21.70
CA PHE A 369 -24.76 31.39 -21.55
C PHE A 369 -25.50 32.64 -21.04
N GLU A 370 -24.90 33.40 -20.13
CA GLU A 370 -25.48 34.66 -19.63
C GLU A 370 -25.50 35.76 -20.70
N GLU A 371 -24.45 35.86 -21.52
CA GLU A 371 -24.36 36.83 -22.63
C GLU A 371 -25.33 36.48 -23.76
N GLU A 372 -25.38 35.23 -24.18
CA GLU A 372 -26.30 34.78 -25.23
C GLU A 372 -27.76 34.87 -24.77
N LYS A 373 -28.07 34.46 -23.55
CA LYS A 373 -29.41 34.64 -22.96
C LYS A 373 -29.84 36.10 -22.92
N SER A 374 -28.91 37.03 -22.68
CA SER A 374 -29.18 38.47 -22.69
C SER A 374 -29.36 39.04 -24.10
N SER A 375 -28.85 38.37 -25.13
CA SER A 375 -29.04 38.78 -26.54
C SER A 375 -30.34 38.27 -27.17
N TRP A 376 -31.00 37.30 -26.52
CA TRP A 376 -32.28 36.72 -26.96
C TRP A 376 -33.50 37.33 -26.22
N LEU A 377 -33.25 38.09 -25.15
CA LEU A 377 -34.22 38.93 -24.43
C LEU A 377 -34.16 40.36 -24.97
#